data_AF-A0A960XGW8-F1
#
_entry.id   AF-A0A960XGW8-F1
#
_cell.length_a   1.000
_cell.length_b   1.000
_cell.length_c   1.000
_cell.angle_alpha   90.00
_cell.angle_beta   90.00
_cell.angle_gamma   90.00
#
_symmetry.space_group_name_H-M   'P 1'
#
loop_
_entity.id
_entity.type
_entity.pdbx_description
1 polymer ?
#
loop_
_entity_poly.entity_id
_entity_poly.type
_entity_poly.pdbx_seq_one_letter_code
_entity_poly.pdbx_strand_id
1 'polypeptide(L)'
;AKIGLLLKGTGALLDAGTGGAINANLAIVVTSILFVTYGMAGGLGAAVVTDFIQGVLTLLFSFMLLPFVLSAVGGLSGAKATLESAGLGDKWSLVAPGDIGLFWILMMSIQVIIGIVALPSAMGNSAAGKTELEGRVGYMTGTFIKRVCTAAWCLTGIGALAFYIQQGADLSAIHPDSVYGDMAREFLPVGLMGVFIASLLAGIMSSCDSFMISAAALFTENLYRPLRPHQSISHYLWVGRIGAVAIVIAGVIFAFWLSGVIAGLMIWLKILPMMGIAFWLGLIWRKTTPLGAWASTLAAFAAWWLAERRFFAEWLNTLPFADALHLTTGSAAKLEMYEPWLIVFYMVAAIATGVLVSLFTRTVPEERLNRYYQLTRTPIVPGEEIEIPCQLPAGVQPANRKMLITSLGLEIPMPSKLAIQGFSAGSIGVVLLIAGFIWIAS
;
A
#
# COMPACT_ATOMS: atom_id res chain seq x y z
N ALA A 1 3.39 -9.65 6.46
CA ALA A 1 2.44 -8.53 6.69
C ALA A 1 1.35 -8.45 5.62
N LYS A 2 1.64 -8.01 4.38
CA LYS A 2 0.58 -7.71 3.38
C LYS A 2 -0.30 -8.90 2.98
N ILE A 3 0.28 -10.09 2.74
CA ILE A 3 -0.50 -11.31 2.45
C ILE A 3 -1.47 -11.59 3.61
N GLY A 4 -1.00 -11.52 4.86
CA GLY A 4 -1.85 -11.76 6.02
C GLY A 4 -2.98 -10.75 6.19
N LEU A 5 -2.73 -9.46 5.88
CA LEU A 5 -3.76 -8.43 5.83
C LEU A 5 -4.86 -8.76 4.80
N LEU A 6 -4.45 -9.11 3.58
CA LEU A 6 -5.39 -9.45 2.49
C LEU A 6 -6.22 -10.70 2.84
N LEU A 7 -5.59 -11.70 3.44
CA LEU A 7 -6.26 -12.91 3.91
C LEU A 7 -7.25 -12.63 5.04
N LYS A 8 -6.90 -11.76 6.00
CA LYS A 8 -7.83 -11.36 7.08
C LYS A 8 -9.10 -10.72 6.51
N GLY A 9 -8.94 -9.81 5.54
CA GLY A 9 -10.08 -9.19 4.85
C GLY A 9 -10.91 -10.20 4.04
N THR A 10 -10.25 -11.15 3.38
CA THR A 10 -10.92 -12.26 2.67
C THR A 10 -11.78 -13.09 3.61
N GLY A 11 -11.23 -13.44 4.79
CA GLY A 11 -11.92 -14.23 5.79
C GLY A 11 -13.19 -13.54 6.27
N ALA A 12 -13.09 -12.25 6.65
CA ALA A 12 -14.24 -11.47 7.10
C ALA A 12 -15.33 -11.35 6.03
N LEU A 13 -14.93 -11.07 4.78
CA LEU A 13 -15.85 -10.95 3.65
C LEU A 13 -16.59 -12.28 3.36
N LEU A 14 -15.87 -13.40 3.34
CA LEU A 14 -16.47 -14.70 3.04
C LEU A 14 -17.41 -15.18 4.13
N ASP A 15 -17.03 -15.00 5.39
CA ASP A 15 -17.86 -15.37 6.54
C ASP A 15 -19.19 -14.61 6.49
N ALA A 16 -19.11 -13.28 6.35
CA ALA A 16 -20.26 -12.38 6.22
C ALA A 16 -21.12 -12.70 5.00
N GLY A 17 -20.50 -12.76 3.81
CA GLY A 17 -21.21 -12.99 2.55
C GLY A 17 -21.91 -14.34 2.50
N THR A 18 -21.33 -15.37 3.11
CA THR A 18 -21.95 -16.70 3.18
C THR A 18 -22.84 -16.89 4.41
N GLY A 19 -22.88 -15.90 5.31
CA GLY A 19 -23.62 -15.92 6.57
C GLY A 19 -23.22 -17.09 7.46
N GLY A 20 -21.91 -17.27 7.63
CA GLY A 20 -21.35 -18.31 8.49
C GLY A 20 -21.15 -19.68 7.84
N ALA A 21 -21.59 -19.89 6.59
CA ALA A 21 -21.40 -21.19 5.93
C ALA A 21 -19.92 -21.49 5.66
N ILE A 22 -19.13 -20.45 5.34
CA ILE A 22 -17.67 -20.53 5.24
C ILE A 22 -17.07 -19.65 6.32
N ASN A 23 -16.66 -20.26 7.44
CA ASN A 23 -15.99 -19.53 8.52
C ASN A 23 -14.70 -18.83 8.04
N ALA A 24 -14.40 -17.66 8.60
CA ALA A 24 -13.24 -16.85 8.24
C ALA A 24 -11.90 -17.62 8.27
N ASN A 25 -11.69 -18.53 9.22
CA ASN A 25 -10.44 -19.29 9.33
C ASN A 25 -10.29 -20.29 8.17
N LEU A 26 -11.39 -20.95 7.79
CA LEU A 26 -11.42 -21.86 6.65
C LEU A 26 -11.19 -21.10 5.35
N ALA A 27 -11.85 -19.94 5.19
CA ALA A 27 -11.66 -19.03 4.06
C ALA A 27 -10.19 -18.64 3.85
N ILE A 28 -9.48 -18.28 4.93
CA ILE A 28 -8.05 -17.93 4.88
C ILE A 28 -7.22 -19.12 4.36
N VAL A 29 -7.44 -20.32 4.90
CA VAL A 29 -6.67 -21.52 4.54
C VAL A 29 -6.95 -21.93 3.09
N VAL A 30 -8.21 -22.02 2.69
CA VAL A 30 -8.60 -22.43 1.33
C VAL A 30 -8.08 -21.45 0.30
N THR A 31 -8.26 -20.15 0.51
CA THR A 31 -7.74 -19.12 -0.40
C THR A 31 -6.23 -19.21 -0.53
N SER A 32 -5.52 -19.47 0.58
CA SER A 32 -4.07 -19.64 0.58
C SER A 32 -3.60 -20.83 -0.24
N ILE A 33 -4.27 -21.98 -0.11
CA ILE A 33 -3.96 -23.18 -0.89
C ILE A 33 -4.20 -22.91 -2.38
N LEU A 34 -5.32 -22.25 -2.73
CA LEU A 34 -5.67 -21.95 -4.13
C LEU A 34 -4.59 -21.09 -4.81
N PHE A 35 -4.23 -19.94 -4.23
CA PHE A 35 -3.27 -19.05 -4.89
C PHE A 35 -1.84 -19.57 -4.90
N VAL A 36 -1.42 -20.35 -3.89
CA VAL A 36 -0.12 -21.04 -3.92
C VAL A 36 -0.09 -22.04 -5.07
N THR A 37 -1.16 -22.82 -5.26
CA THR A 37 -1.19 -23.88 -6.25
C THR A 37 -1.07 -23.34 -7.68
N TYR A 38 -1.87 -22.33 -8.04
CA TYR A 38 -1.79 -21.77 -9.40
C TYR A 38 -0.61 -20.80 -9.56
N GLY A 39 -0.24 -20.04 -8.53
CA GLY A 39 0.89 -19.09 -8.57
C GLY A 39 2.22 -19.79 -8.83
N MET A 40 2.42 -20.98 -8.25
CA MET A 40 3.59 -21.82 -8.54
C MET A 40 3.60 -22.39 -9.97
N ALA A 41 2.43 -22.55 -10.59
CA ALA A 41 2.26 -23.14 -11.91
C ALA A 41 2.33 -22.12 -13.06
N GLY A 42 1.81 -20.90 -12.87
CA GLY A 42 1.58 -19.94 -13.95
C GLY A 42 2.73 -18.97 -14.26
N GLY A 43 3.54 -18.59 -13.27
CA GLY A 43 4.55 -17.54 -13.44
C GLY A 43 3.97 -16.15 -13.79
N LEU A 44 4.85 -15.15 -13.94
CA LEU A 44 4.44 -13.74 -14.03
C LEU A 44 3.58 -13.43 -15.29
N GLY A 45 3.84 -14.08 -16.42
CA GLY A 45 3.14 -13.82 -17.69
C GLY A 45 1.68 -14.32 -17.71
N ALA A 46 1.41 -15.49 -17.15
CA ALA A 46 0.02 -15.99 -17.03
C ALA A 46 -0.77 -15.18 -16.00
N ALA A 47 -0.10 -14.73 -14.92
CA ALA A 47 -0.70 -13.90 -13.89
C ALA A 47 -1.24 -12.57 -14.45
N VAL A 48 -0.53 -11.89 -15.37
CA VAL A 48 -0.99 -10.60 -15.90
C VAL A 48 -2.37 -10.68 -16.57
N VAL A 49 -2.64 -11.75 -17.34
CA VAL A 49 -3.92 -11.90 -18.04
C VAL A 49 -5.06 -12.20 -17.06
N THR A 50 -4.82 -13.07 -16.08
CA THR A 50 -5.81 -13.35 -15.04
C THR A 50 -6.08 -12.11 -14.20
N ASP A 51 -5.04 -11.36 -13.85
CA ASP A 51 -5.11 -10.13 -13.06
C ASP A 51 -5.89 -9.04 -13.80
N PHE A 52 -5.76 -8.95 -15.13
CA PHE A 52 -6.54 -8.03 -15.94
C PHE A 52 -8.04 -8.32 -15.85
N ILE A 53 -8.45 -9.57 -16.08
CA ILE A 53 -9.86 -9.97 -16.01
C ILE A 53 -10.41 -9.73 -14.58
N GLN A 54 -9.65 -10.11 -13.56
CA GLN A 54 -10.02 -9.92 -12.16
C GLN A 54 -10.10 -8.45 -11.77
N GLY A 55 -9.22 -7.60 -12.31
CA GLY A 55 -9.24 -6.16 -12.14
C GLY A 55 -10.49 -5.53 -12.73
N VAL A 56 -10.90 -5.94 -13.94
CA VAL A 56 -12.16 -5.50 -14.56
C VAL A 56 -13.37 -5.92 -13.74
N LEU A 57 -13.41 -7.17 -13.28
CA LEU A 57 -14.50 -7.64 -12.42
C LEU A 57 -14.54 -6.86 -11.09
N THR A 58 -13.40 -6.66 -10.44
CA THR A 58 -13.30 -5.88 -9.20
C THR A 58 -13.82 -4.47 -9.40
N LEU A 59 -13.51 -3.84 -10.54
CA LEU A 59 -14.02 -2.52 -10.90
C LEU A 59 -15.54 -2.52 -11.00
N LEU A 60 -16.13 -3.48 -11.72
CA LEU A 60 -17.59 -3.60 -11.85
C LEU A 60 -18.26 -3.80 -10.48
N PHE A 61 -17.74 -4.72 -9.67
CA PHE A 61 -18.31 -5.05 -8.37
C PHE A 61 -18.12 -3.94 -7.33
N SER A 62 -17.17 -3.03 -7.53
CA SER A 62 -16.98 -1.86 -6.67
C SER A 62 -18.15 -0.88 -6.72
N PHE A 63 -18.86 -0.81 -7.85
CA PHE A 63 -20.01 0.07 -8.05
C PHE A 63 -21.34 -0.66 -7.96
N MET A 64 -21.34 -1.99 -7.98
CA MET A 64 -22.56 -2.79 -8.09
C MET A 64 -23.46 -2.69 -6.87
N LEU A 65 -22.91 -2.72 -5.65
CA LEU A 65 -23.71 -2.68 -4.42
C LEU A 65 -24.33 -1.31 -4.14
N LEU A 66 -23.59 -0.25 -4.51
CA LEU A 66 -23.95 1.13 -4.21
C LEU A 66 -25.41 1.50 -4.57
N PRO A 67 -25.93 1.25 -5.78
CA PRO A 67 -27.31 1.60 -6.12
C PRO A 67 -28.35 0.85 -5.28
N PHE A 68 -28.13 -0.43 -4.97
CA PHE A 68 -29.08 -1.22 -4.17
C PHE A 68 -29.14 -0.73 -2.72
N VAL A 69 -27.96 -0.54 -2.10
CA VAL A 69 -27.85 -0.04 -0.72
C VAL A 69 -28.45 1.36 -0.63
N LEU A 70 -28.12 2.27 -1.55
CA LEU A 70 -28.68 3.62 -1.53
C LEU A 70 -30.20 3.62 -1.78
N SER A 71 -30.71 2.78 -2.68
CA SER A 71 -32.16 2.68 -2.90
C SER A 71 -32.90 2.22 -1.65
N ALA A 72 -32.31 1.30 -0.87
CA ALA A 72 -32.92 0.77 0.34
C ALA A 72 -33.09 1.82 1.45
N VAL A 73 -32.22 2.83 1.48
CA VAL A 73 -32.21 3.87 2.52
C VAL A 73 -32.84 5.19 2.08
N GLY A 74 -33.49 5.23 0.92
CA GLY A 74 -34.12 6.45 0.37
C GLY A 74 -33.13 7.39 -0.33
N GLY A 75 -32.06 6.85 -0.90
CA GLY A 75 -31.01 7.57 -1.61
C GLY A 75 -30.01 8.25 -0.67
N LEU A 76 -29.18 9.13 -1.23
CA LEU A 76 -28.20 9.92 -0.46
C LEU A 76 -28.88 10.81 0.59
N SER A 77 -30.03 11.41 0.24
CA SER A 77 -30.81 12.26 1.15
C SER A 77 -31.36 11.46 2.34
N GLY A 78 -31.89 10.26 2.10
CA GLY A 78 -32.40 9.40 3.16
C GLY A 78 -31.30 8.88 4.07
N ALA A 79 -30.14 8.50 3.52
CA ALA A 79 -28.96 8.15 4.29
C ALA A 79 -28.51 9.32 5.18
N LYS A 80 -28.42 10.54 4.63
CA LYS A 80 -28.04 11.74 5.38
C LYS A 80 -29.00 12.05 6.52
N ALA A 81 -30.30 12.10 6.25
CA ALA A 81 -31.33 12.34 7.27
C ALA A 81 -31.29 11.30 8.39
N THR A 82 -31.07 10.02 8.04
CA THR A 82 -30.98 8.93 9.02
C THR A 82 -29.79 9.15 9.95
N LEU A 83 -28.60 9.40 9.40
CA LEU A 83 -27.39 9.60 10.20
C LEU A 83 -27.49 10.86 11.07
N GLU A 84 -28.05 11.96 10.55
CA GLU A 84 -28.28 13.18 11.32
C GLU A 84 -29.24 12.94 12.48
N SER A 85 -30.35 12.23 12.24
CA SER A 85 -31.31 11.89 13.30
C SER A 85 -30.72 10.98 14.39
N ALA A 86 -29.73 10.16 14.04
CA ALA A 86 -29.01 9.29 14.96
C ALA A 86 -27.81 9.97 15.65
N GLY A 87 -27.58 11.27 15.41
CA GLY A 87 -26.42 11.99 15.95
C GLY A 87 -25.07 11.59 15.33
N LEU A 88 -25.09 10.91 14.18
CA LEU A 88 -23.93 10.42 13.43
C LEU A 88 -23.69 11.23 12.14
N GLY A 89 -24.16 12.49 12.11
CA GLY A 89 -23.96 13.39 10.97
C GLY A 89 -22.49 13.70 10.68
N ASP A 90 -21.62 13.54 11.69
CA ASP A 90 -20.16 13.68 11.57
C ASP A 90 -19.54 12.70 10.57
N LYS A 91 -20.18 11.55 10.29
CA LYS A 91 -19.70 10.54 9.33
C LYS A 91 -19.72 11.01 7.87
N TRP A 92 -20.39 12.12 7.57
CA TRP A 92 -20.32 12.78 6.26
C TRP A 92 -19.11 13.72 6.11
N SER A 93 -18.42 14.02 7.21
CA SER A 93 -17.24 14.86 7.18
C SER A 93 -16.04 14.12 6.57
N LEU A 94 -15.30 14.81 5.70
CA LEU A 94 -14.05 14.30 5.12
C LEU A 94 -12.90 14.24 6.14
N VAL A 95 -13.05 14.95 7.26
CA VAL A 95 -12.09 15.02 8.37
C VAL A 95 -12.86 14.63 9.62
N ALA A 96 -12.29 13.77 10.47
CA ALA A 96 -12.90 13.43 11.76
C ALA A 96 -12.16 14.22 12.84
N PRO A 97 -12.70 15.37 13.32
CA PRO A 97 -12.05 16.16 14.35
C PRO A 97 -11.90 15.32 15.62
N GLY A 98 -10.66 15.11 16.06
CA GLY A 98 -10.31 14.25 17.21
C GLY A 98 -9.48 13.01 16.83
N ASP A 99 -9.77 12.39 15.67
CA ASP A 99 -9.09 11.17 15.23
C ASP A 99 -8.23 11.39 13.97
N ILE A 100 -8.82 11.92 12.89
CA ILE A 100 -8.20 12.10 11.57
C ILE A 100 -8.26 13.58 11.19
N GLY A 101 -7.35 14.39 11.74
CA GLY A 101 -7.19 15.81 11.42
C GLY A 101 -6.34 16.08 10.16
N LEU A 102 -6.19 17.35 9.77
CA LEU A 102 -5.36 17.75 8.63
C LEU A 102 -3.89 17.32 8.79
N PHE A 103 -3.33 17.46 9.99
CA PHE A 103 -1.95 17.03 10.25
C PHE A 103 -1.76 15.52 10.05
N TRP A 104 -2.75 14.72 10.47
CA TRP A 104 -2.77 13.28 10.23
C TRP A 104 -2.78 12.94 8.74
N ILE A 105 -3.70 13.57 7.98
CA ILE A 105 -3.82 13.35 6.54
C ILE A 105 -2.51 13.71 5.83
N LEU A 106 -1.88 14.82 6.20
CA LEU A 106 -0.61 15.26 5.64
C LEU A 106 0.52 14.26 5.93
N MET A 107 0.69 13.85 7.18
CA MET A 107 1.79 12.95 7.56
C MET A 107 1.61 11.55 6.98
N MET A 108 0.38 11.02 6.97
CA MET A 108 0.08 9.75 6.30
C MET A 108 0.32 9.83 4.79
N SER A 109 0.00 10.96 4.15
CA SER A 109 0.26 11.16 2.72
C SER A 109 1.76 11.16 2.42
N ILE A 110 2.57 11.90 3.20
CA ILE A 110 4.03 11.93 3.07
C ILE A 110 4.60 10.53 3.28
N GLN A 111 4.14 9.83 4.31
CA GLN A 111 4.54 8.46 4.60
C GLN A 111 4.32 7.51 3.42
N VAL A 112 3.13 7.54 2.83
CA VAL A 112 2.81 6.67 1.70
C VAL A 112 3.66 7.00 0.49
N ILE A 113 3.91 8.29 0.20
CA ILE A 113 4.80 8.73 -0.90
C ILE A 113 6.22 8.23 -0.68
N ILE A 114 6.73 8.32 0.55
CA ILE A 114 8.07 7.83 0.89
C ILE A 114 8.13 6.31 0.80
N GLY A 115 7.09 5.61 1.27
CA GLY A 115 7.07 4.14 1.33
C GLY A 115 6.81 3.44 0.00
N ILE A 116 6.12 4.05 -0.96
CA ILE A 116 5.67 3.35 -2.18
C ILE A 116 6.83 2.82 -3.02
N VAL A 117 7.98 3.51 -3.01
CA VAL A 117 9.20 3.10 -3.74
C VAL A 117 9.83 1.82 -3.19
N ALA A 118 9.57 1.50 -1.92
CA ALA A 118 10.05 0.28 -1.28
C ALA A 118 9.14 -0.92 -1.52
N LEU A 119 8.03 -0.76 -2.26
CA LEU A 119 7.10 -1.84 -2.56
C LEU A 119 7.59 -2.66 -3.77
N PRO A 120 8.02 -3.92 -3.61
CA PRO A 120 8.65 -4.68 -4.69
C PRO A 120 7.76 -4.86 -5.93
N SER A 121 6.47 -5.13 -5.72
CA SER A 121 5.51 -5.30 -6.81
C SER A 121 5.22 -4.00 -7.57
N ALA A 122 5.40 -2.82 -6.96
CA ALA A 122 5.23 -1.55 -7.67
C ALA A 122 6.33 -1.37 -8.74
N MET A 123 7.57 -1.73 -8.42
CA MET A 123 8.68 -1.71 -9.37
C MET A 123 8.47 -2.73 -10.50
N GLY A 124 8.10 -3.98 -10.16
CA GLY A 124 7.82 -5.02 -11.15
C GLY A 124 6.68 -4.64 -12.10
N ASN A 125 5.57 -4.12 -11.57
CA ASN A 125 4.42 -3.70 -12.39
C ASN A 125 4.76 -2.52 -13.31
N SER A 126 5.56 -1.56 -12.82
CA SER A 126 5.99 -0.42 -13.64
C SER A 126 6.99 -0.82 -14.72
N ALA A 127 7.81 -1.84 -14.46
CA ALA A 127 8.79 -2.38 -15.39
C ALA A 127 8.20 -3.38 -16.41
N ALA A 128 6.97 -3.85 -16.20
CA ALA A 128 6.29 -4.78 -17.10
C ALA A 128 5.75 -4.12 -18.38
N GLY A 129 5.71 -2.78 -18.43
CA GLY A 129 5.34 -2.04 -19.65
C GLY A 129 6.40 -2.18 -20.75
N LYS A 130 6.00 -2.08 -22.02
CA LYS A 130 6.96 -2.16 -23.15
C LYS A 130 7.82 -0.89 -23.26
N THR A 131 7.30 0.22 -22.74
CA THR A 131 7.98 1.52 -22.71
C THR A 131 7.82 2.20 -21.36
N GLU A 132 8.71 3.14 -21.04
CA GLU A 132 8.61 3.96 -19.82
C GLU A 132 7.26 4.71 -19.76
N LEU A 133 6.76 5.19 -20.90
CA LEU A 133 5.49 5.93 -20.96
C LEU A 133 4.29 5.03 -20.64
N GLU A 134 4.25 3.81 -21.18
CA GLU A 134 3.20 2.84 -20.87
C GLU A 134 3.16 2.52 -19.37
N GLY A 135 4.33 2.29 -18.75
CA GLY A 135 4.43 2.05 -17.31
C GLY A 135 3.92 3.24 -16.49
N ARG A 136 4.29 4.47 -16.86
CA ARG A 136 3.84 5.70 -16.18
C ARG A 136 2.34 5.92 -16.31
N VAL A 137 1.78 5.78 -17.51
CA VAL A 137 0.35 5.95 -17.76
C VAL A 137 -0.46 4.85 -17.06
N GLY A 138 -0.01 3.60 -17.15
CA GLY A 138 -0.67 2.46 -16.50
C GLY A 138 -0.72 2.61 -14.99
N TYR A 139 0.41 2.95 -14.35
CA TYR A 139 0.48 3.13 -12.91
C TYR A 139 -0.38 4.30 -12.41
N MET A 140 -0.35 5.43 -13.13
CA MET A 140 -1.19 6.59 -12.82
C MET A 140 -2.68 6.27 -12.98
N THR A 141 -3.06 5.66 -14.10
CA THR A 141 -4.46 5.31 -14.40
C THR A 141 -5.02 4.34 -13.38
N GLY A 142 -4.28 3.27 -13.05
CA GLY A 142 -4.70 2.30 -12.03
C GLY A 142 -4.84 2.94 -10.64
N THR A 143 -3.89 3.80 -10.25
CA THR A 143 -3.95 4.52 -8.97
C THR A 143 -5.13 5.50 -8.92
N PHE A 144 -5.45 6.14 -10.04
CA PHE A 144 -6.58 7.07 -10.15
C PHE A 144 -7.92 6.34 -10.10
N ILE A 145 -8.09 5.27 -10.88
CA ILE A 145 -9.30 4.42 -10.86
C ILE A 145 -9.57 3.90 -9.44
N LYS A 146 -8.52 3.45 -8.74
CA LYS A 146 -8.65 3.00 -7.34
C LYS A 146 -9.28 4.06 -6.43
N ARG A 147 -8.97 5.35 -6.62
CA ARG A 147 -9.56 6.45 -5.83
C ARG A 147 -11.06 6.59 -6.11
N VAL A 148 -11.48 6.42 -7.36
CA VAL A 148 -12.90 6.40 -7.74
C VAL A 148 -13.61 5.21 -7.10
N CYS A 149 -13.04 4.00 -7.12
CA CYS A 149 -13.65 2.84 -6.47
C CYS A 149 -13.77 3.03 -4.95
N THR A 150 -12.74 3.63 -4.32
CA THR A 150 -12.76 3.91 -2.88
C THR A 150 -13.94 4.82 -2.51
N ALA A 151 -14.33 5.73 -3.40
CA ALA A 151 -15.55 6.53 -3.25
C ALA A 151 -16.81 5.70 -3.12
N ALA A 152 -17.02 4.81 -4.07
CA ALA A 152 -18.20 3.95 -4.09
C ALA A 152 -18.24 3.05 -2.85
N TRP A 153 -17.09 2.52 -2.43
CA TRP A 153 -17.01 1.71 -1.20
C TRP A 153 -17.33 2.53 0.05
N CYS A 154 -16.81 3.75 0.19
CA CYS A 154 -17.15 4.63 1.30
C CYS A 154 -18.66 4.96 1.34
N LEU A 155 -19.24 5.33 0.21
CA LEU A 155 -20.69 5.60 0.11
C LEU A 155 -21.53 4.36 0.41
N THR A 156 -21.07 3.18 -0.03
CA THR A 156 -21.72 1.91 0.31
C THR A 156 -21.67 1.66 1.81
N GLY A 157 -20.55 1.95 2.48
CA GLY A 157 -20.42 1.86 3.94
C GLY A 157 -21.32 2.84 4.70
N ILE A 158 -21.44 4.07 4.23
CA ILE A 158 -22.37 5.06 4.81
C ILE A 158 -23.82 4.62 4.61
N GLY A 159 -24.17 4.13 3.42
CA GLY A 159 -25.49 3.58 3.13
C GLY A 159 -25.81 2.36 4.00
N ALA A 160 -24.83 1.47 4.22
CA ALA A 160 -24.98 0.32 5.10
C ALA A 160 -25.26 0.73 6.54
N LEU A 161 -24.54 1.74 7.04
CA LEU A 161 -24.77 2.29 8.38
C LEU A 161 -26.19 2.86 8.52
N ALA A 162 -26.65 3.64 7.53
CA ALA A 162 -28.03 4.14 7.49
C ALA A 162 -29.05 2.98 7.48
N PHE A 163 -28.80 1.94 6.68
CA PHE A 163 -29.66 0.77 6.59
C PHE A 163 -29.80 0.07 7.95
N TYR A 164 -28.69 -0.18 8.64
CA TYR A 164 -28.72 -0.80 9.97
C TYR A 164 -29.49 0.03 10.99
N ILE A 165 -29.34 1.36 10.97
CA ILE A 165 -30.09 2.26 11.86
C ILE A 165 -31.59 2.20 11.55
N GLN A 166 -31.98 2.24 10.28
CA GLN A 166 -33.38 2.15 9.86
C GLN A 166 -34.04 0.82 10.26
N GLN A 167 -33.26 -0.27 10.27
CA GLN A 167 -33.71 -1.58 10.73
C GLN A 167 -33.71 -1.74 12.25
N GLY A 168 -33.26 -0.73 13.01
CA GLY A 168 -33.13 -0.80 14.47
C GLY A 168 -32.08 -1.80 14.95
N ALA A 169 -31.07 -2.08 14.12
CA ALA A 169 -30.00 -3.01 14.48
C ALA A 169 -29.07 -2.41 15.55
N ASP A 170 -28.58 -3.26 16.45
CA ASP A 170 -27.54 -2.89 17.40
C ASP A 170 -26.19 -2.77 16.69
N LEU A 171 -25.74 -1.54 16.47
CA LEU A 171 -24.47 -1.23 15.80
C LEU A 171 -23.25 -1.81 16.55
N SER A 172 -23.36 -2.06 17.86
CA SER A 172 -22.25 -2.61 18.65
C SER A 172 -22.01 -4.10 18.39
N ALA A 173 -23.03 -4.81 17.90
CA ALA A 173 -22.95 -6.22 17.52
C ALA A 173 -22.42 -6.42 16.09
N ILE A 174 -22.34 -5.36 15.28
CA ILE A 174 -21.91 -5.42 13.89
C ILE A 174 -20.40 -5.26 13.81
N HIS A 175 -19.74 -6.26 13.22
CA HIS A 175 -18.31 -6.20 13.04
C HIS A 175 -17.96 -5.31 11.82
N PRO A 176 -17.14 -4.26 11.95
CA PRO A 176 -16.86 -3.35 10.83
C PRO A 176 -16.31 -4.03 9.57
N ASP A 177 -15.49 -5.07 9.74
CA ASP A 177 -14.91 -5.81 8.61
C ASP A 177 -15.94 -6.71 7.88
N SER A 178 -17.14 -6.98 8.43
CA SER A 178 -18.18 -7.81 7.80
C SER A 178 -19.13 -7.02 6.90
N VAL A 179 -19.27 -5.71 7.13
CA VAL A 179 -20.32 -4.85 6.56
C VAL A 179 -20.44 -4.98 5.04
N TYR A 180 -19.33 -5.00 4.32
CA TYR A 180 -19.38 -5.12 2.85
C TYR A 180 -19.91 -6.47 2.37
N GLY A 181 -19.59 -7.55 3.09
CA GLY A 181 -20.12 -8.89 2.82
C GLY A 181 -21.58 -9.02 3.23
N ASP A 182 -21.96 -8.41 4.35
CA ASP A 182 -23.35 -8.39 4.83
C ASP A 182 -24.27 -7.68 3.83
N MET A 183 -23.87 -6.51 3.33
CA MET A 183 -24.62 -5.79 2.29
C MET A 183 -24.68 -6.57 0.97
N ALA A 184 -23.60 -7.26 0.60
CA ALA A 184 -23.63 -8.11 -0.58
C ALA A 184 -24.63 -9.25 -0.44
N ARG A 185 -24.67 -9.90 0.73
CA ARG A 185 -25.62 -10.97 1.02
C ARG A 185 -27.07 -10.48 1.02
N GLU A 186 -27.30 -9.30 1.60
CA GLU A 186 -28.64 -8.72 1.71
C GLU A 186 -29.21 -8.32 0.34
N PHE A 187 -28.40 -7.70 -0.51
CA PHE A 187 -28.90 -7.06 -1.73
C PHE A 187 -28.66 -7.85 -3.02
N LEU A 188 -27.76 -8.84 -3.03
CA LEU A 188 -27.46 -9.59 -4.25
C LEU A 188 -28.25 -10.90 -4.35
N PRO A 189 -28.82 -11.20 -5.54
CA PRO A 189 -29.41 -12.52 -5.78
C PRO A 189 -28.32 -13.60 -5.76
N VAL A 190 -28.71 -14.82 -5.39
CA VAL A 190 -27.80 -15.96 -5.16
C VAL A 190 -26.76 -16.16 -6.27
N GLY A 191 -27.16 -16.04 -7.54
CA GLY A 191 -26.23 -16.15 -8.67
C GLY A 191 -25.18 -15.04 -8.71
N LEU A 192 -25.61 -13.79 -8.55
CA LEU A 192 -24.73 -12.61 -8.58
C LEU A 192 -23.82 -12.56 -7.34
N MET A 193 -24.31 -13.04 -6.20
CA MET A 193 -23.53 -13.21 -4.98
C MET A 193 -22.36 -14.18 -5.19
N GLY A 194 -22.59 -15.30 -5.88
CA GLY A 194 -21.53 -16.23 -6.24
C GLY A 194 -20.46 -15.60 -7.13
N VAL A 195 -20.86 -14.84 -8.15
CA VAL A 195 -19.91 -14.12 -9.03
C VAL A 195 -19.16 -13.03 -8.26
N PHE A 196 -19.84 -12.30 -7.39
CA PHE A 196 -19.25 -11.29 -6.52
C PHE A 196 -18.15 -11.89 -5.63
N ILE A 197 -18.46 -12.96 -4.89
CA ILE A 197 -17.48 -13.66 -4.05
C ILE A 197 -16.30 -14.17 -4.91
N ALA A 198 -16.59 -14.84 -6.03
CA ALA A 198 -15.55 -15.37 -6.91
C ALA A 198 -14.61 -14.27 -7.41
N SER A 199 -15.14 -13.11 -7.80
CA SER A 199 -14.35 -11.99 -8.31
C SER A 199 -13.45 -11.36 -7.24
N LEU A 200 -13.96 -11.19 -6.02
CA LEU A 200 -13.21 -10.59 -4.92
C LEU A 200 -12.11 -11.52 -4.45
N LEU A 201 -12.40 -12.82 -4.35
CA LEU A 201 -11.38 -13.84 -4.10
C LEU A 201 -10.31 -13.78 -5.18
N ALA A 202 -10.71 -13.73 -6.44
CA ALA A 202 -9.78 -13.71 -7.55
C ALA A 202 -8.84 -12.47 -7.49
N GLY A 203 -9.37 -11.26 -7.27
CA GLY A 203 -8.56 -10.06 -7.12
C GLY A 203 -7.60 -10.09 -5.92
N ILE A 204 -8.01 -10.69 -4.80
CA ILE A 204 -7.14 -10.87 -3.64
C ILE A 204 -6.04 -11.90 -3.93
N MET A 205 -6.39 -13.01 -4.57
CA MET A 205 -5.45 -14.05 -4.96
C MET A 205 -4.38 -13.52 -5.92
N SER A 206 -4.74 -12.68 -6.91
CA SER A 206 -3.79 -11.95 -7.77
C SER A 206 -2.77 -11.13 -6.97
N SER A 207 -3.27 -10.36 -6.00
CA SER A 207 -2.40 -9.55 -5.14
C SER A 207 -1.46 -10.42 -4.32
N CYS A 208 -1.98 -11.45 -3.66
CA CYS A 208 -1.20 -12.39 -2.86
C CYS A 208 -0.13 -13.11 -3.69
N ASP A 209 -0.47 -13.55 -4.90
CA ASP A 209 0.45 -14.20 -5.84
C ASP A 209 1.60 -13.26 -6.25
N SER A 210 1.27 -12.03 -6.67
CA SER A 210 2.27 -11.01 -7.00
C SER A 210 3.26 -10.75 -5.85
N PHE A 211 2.77 -10.70 -4.60
CA PHE A 211 3.63 -10.55 -3.42
C PHE A 211 4.47 -11.80 -3.14
N MET A 212 3.86 -12.98 -3.26
CA MET A 212 4.54 -14.26 -3.06
C MET A 212 5.70 -14.42 -4.05
N ILE A 213 5.44 -14.24 -5.35
CA ILE A 213 6.45 -14.35 -6.42
C ILE A 213 7.56 -13.32 -6.22
N SER A 214 7.20 -12.05 -5.97
CA SER A 214 8.19 -10.97 -5.79
C SER A 214 9.09 -11.21 -4.57
N ALA A 215 8.51 -11.61 -3.43
CA ALA A 215 9.27 -11.86 -2.21
C ALA A 215 10.14 -13.12 -2.33
N ALA A 216 9.65 -14.17 -3.00
CA ALA A 216 10.43 -15.37 -3.30
C ALA A 216 11.61 -15.06 -4.22
N ALA A 217 11.41 -14.25 -5.26
CA ALA A 217 12.48 -13.79 -6.14
C ALA A 217 13.53 -12.98 -5.38
N LEU A 218 13.12 -12.05 -4.52
CA LEU A 218 14.03 -11.28 -3.67
C LEU A 218 14.83 -12.19 -2.72
N PHE A 219 14.20 -13.18 -2.11
CA PHE A 219 14.87 -14.15 -1.25
C PHE A 219 15.91 -14.96 -2.05
N THR A 220 15.53 -15.51 -3.19
CA THR A 220 16.42 -16.34 -4.00
C THR A 220 17.60 -15.53 -4.55
N GLU A 221 17.35 -14.34 -5.11
CA GLU A 221 18.38 -13.54 -5.77
C GLU A 221 19.28 -12.79 -4.80
N ASN A 222 18.74 -12.22 -3.71
CA ASN A 222 19.51 -11.36 -2.82
C ASN A 222 20.05 -12.08 -1.58
N LEU A 223 19.44 -13.20 -1.16
CA LEU A 223 19.89 -13.93 0.03
C LEU A 223 20.50 -15.29 -0.36
N TYR A 224 19.78 -16.11 -1.12
CA TYR A 224 20.22 -17.48 -1.39
C TYR A 224 21.35 -17.58 -2.42
N ARG A 225 21.22 -16.93 -3.58
CA ARG A 225 22.21 -16.97 -4.67
C ARG A 225 23.61 -16.48 -4.22
N PRO A 226 23.74 -15.40 -3.43
CA PRO A 226 25.05 -15.00 -2.90
C PRO A 226 25.66 -16.02 -1.92
N LEU A 227 24.83 -16.71 -1.12
CA LEU A 227 25.29 -17.75 -0.18
C LEU A 227 25.65 -19.07 -0.87
N ARG A 228 24.97 -19.40 -1.97
CA ARG A 228 25.20 -20.60 -2.78
C ARG A 228 25.27 -20.21 -4.27
N PRO A 229 26.40 -19.66 -4.71
CA PRO A 229 26.59 -19.28 -6.11
C PRO A 229 26.76 -20.51 -7.02
N HIS A 230 26.68 -20.28 -8.34
CA HIS A 230 26.94 -21.26 -9.40
C HIS A 230 26.01 -22.49 -9.44
N GLN A 231 24.78 -22.35 -8.93
CA GLN A 231 23.77 -23.40 -9.11
C GLN A 231 23.04 -23.25 -10.44
N SER A 232 22.39 -24.33 -10.89
CA SER A 232 21.58 -24.30 -12.11
C SER A 232 20.36 -23.38 -11.94
N ILE A 233 19.84 -22.86 -13.06
CA ILE A 233 18.61 -22.05 -13.06
C ILE A 233 17.46 -22.84 -12.42
N SER A 234 17.31 -24.13 -12.75
CA SER A 234 16.30 -25.02 -12.17
C SER A 234 16.40 -25.15 -10.66
N HIS A 235 17.61 -25.13 -10.11
CA HIS A 235 17.83 -25.14 -8.66
C HIS A 235 17.32 -23.85 -8.01
N TYR A 236 17.67 -22.70 -8.56
CA TYR A 236 17.18 -21.40 -8.06
C TYR A 236 15.65 -21.28 -8.17
N LEU A 237 15.05 -21.80 -9.23
CA LEU A 237 13.59 -21.85 -9.37
C LEU A 237 12.94 -22.72 -8.28
N TRP A 238 13.51 -23.89 -7.98
CA TRP A 238 13.03 -24.76 -6.90
C TRP A 238 13.14 -24.11 -5.52
N VAL A 239 14.27 -23.47 -5.23
CA VAL A 239 14.45 -22.71 -3.99
C VAL A 239 13.47 -21.55 -3.89
N GLY A 240 13.20 -20.86 -5.01
CA GLY A 240 12.16 -19.83 -5.08
C GLY A 240 10.78 -20.36 -4.74
N ARG A 241 10.40 -21.54 -5.25
CA ARG A 241 9.11 -22.18 -4.91
C ARG A 241 9.00 -22.53 -3.43
N ILE A 242 10.07 -23.05 -2.82
CA ILE A 242 10.10 -23.32 -1.37
C ILE A 242 9.98 -22.01 -0.56
N GLY A 243 10.72 -20.98 -0.98
CA GLY A 243 10.66 -19.65 -0.38
C GLY A 243 9.25 -19.04 -0.46
N ALA A 244 8.58 -19.17 -1.61
CA ALA A 244 7.20 -18.74 -1.82
C ALA A 244 6.24 -19.37 -0.80
N VAL A 245 6.31 -20.69 -0.62
CA VAL A 245 5.49 -21.40 0.38
C VAL A 245 5.79 -20.92 1.79
N ALA A 246 7.07 -20.75 2.16
CA ALA A 246 7.45 -20.24 3.47
C ALA A 246 6.92 -18.82 3.74
N ILE A 247 6.96 -17.94 2.74
CA ILE A 247 6.42 -16.58 2.81
C ILE A 247 4.91 -16.59 3.01
N VAL A 248 4.19 -17.48 2.32
CA VAL A 248 2.73 -17.62 2.49
C VAL A 248 2.39 -18.14 3.86
N ILE A 249 3.10 -19.16 4.37
CA ILE A 249 2.90 -19.67 5.74
C ILE A 249 3.09 -18.54 6.76
N ALA A 250 4.15 -17.75 6.64
CA ALA A 250 4.36 -16.58 7.49
C ALA A 250 3.23 -15.53 7.35
N GLY A 251 2.70 -15.36 6.14
CA GLY A 251 1.52 -14.52 5.87
C GLY A 251 0.26 -15.01 6.56
N VAL A 252 -0.01 -16.32 6.52
CA VAL A 252 -1.16 -16.96 7.19
C VAL A 252 -1.05 -16.86 8.71
N ILE A 253 0.13 -17.14 9.28
CA ILE A 253 0.38 -16.96 10.72
C ILE A 253 0.13 -15.50 11.12
N PHE A 254 0.61 -14.56 10.31
CA PHE A 254 0.38 -13.14 10.56
C PHE A 254 -1.13 -12.78 10.47
N ALA A 255 -1.89 -13.38 9.54
CA ALA A 255 -3.33 -13.16 9.44
C ALA A 255 -4.07 -13.55 10.73
N PHE A 256 -3.71 -14.67 11.35
CA PHE A 256 -4.30 -15.12 12.62
C PHE A 256 -3.89 -14.26 13.82
N TRP A 257 -2.71 -13.65 13.75
CA TRP A 257 -2.24 -12.73 14.80
C TRP A 257 -2.93 -11.34 14.74
N LEU A 258 -3.45 -10.94 13.58
CA LEU A 258 -4.14 -9.65 13.43
C LEU A 258 -5.51 -9.63 14.13
N SER A 259 -5.73 -8.59 14.93
CA SER A 259 -7.02 -8.30 15.55
C SER A 259 -8.10 -7.91 14.53
N GLY A 260 -7.74 -7.22 13.45
CA GLY A 260 -8.65 -6.79 12.39
C GLY A 260 -7.92 -6.22 11.17
N VAL A 261 -8.67 -5.91 10.12
CA VAL A 261 -8.10 -5.44 8.85
C VAL A 261 -7.42 -4.07 9.00
N ILE A 262 -8.04 -3.15 9.73
CA ILE A 262 -7.50 -1.78 9.95
C ILE A 262 -6.15 -1.83 10.67
N ALA A 263 -6.03 -2.65 11.73
CA ALA A 263 -4.78 -2.82 12.46
C ALA A 263 -3.66 -3.36 11.55
N GLY A 264 -3.96 -4.35 10.71
CA GLY A 264 -3.00 -4.89 9.75
C GLY A 264 -2.59 -3.88 8.68
N LEU A 265 -3.54 -3.04 8.23
CA LEU A 265 -3.27 -1.96 7.28
C LEU A 265 -2.32 -0.92 7.87
N MET A 266 -2.56 -0.48 9.11
CA MET A 266 -1.69 0.49 9.78
C MET A 266 -0.27 -0.04 9.94
N ILE A 267 -0.10 -1.28 10.41
CA ILE A 267 1.24 -1.92 10.50
C ILE A 267 1.92 -1.96 9.13
N TRP A 268 1.19 -2.37 8.09
CA TRP A 268 1.75 -2.45 6.74
C TRP A 268 2.19 -1.09 6.21
N LEU A 269 1.40 -0.05 6.44
CA LEU A 269 1.71 1.32 6.01
C LEU A 269 2.97 1.85 6.69
N LYS A 270 3.25 1.47 7.95
CA LYS A 270 4.43 1.94 8.71
C LYS A 270 5.75 1.31 8.25
N ILE A 271 5.76 0.05 7.81
CA ILE A 271 7.03 -0.65 7.49
C ILE A 271 7.68 -0.12 6.20
N LEU A 272 6.87 0.16 5.17
CA LEU A 272 7.36 0.63 3.87
C LEU A 272 8.20 1.93 3.91
N PRO A 273 7.75 3.03 4.54
CA PRO A 273 8.50 4.28 4.60
C PRO A 273 9.86 4.12 5.30
N MET A 274 9.98 3.25 6.31
CA MET A 274 11.24 3.02 7.03
C MET A 274 12.36 2.54 6.10
N MET A 275 12.00 1.76 5.08
CA MET A 275 12.92 1.33 4.01
C MET A 275 12.97 2.35 2.86
N GLY A 276 11.84 3.01 2.57
CA GLY A 276 11.72 3.99 1.50
C GLY A 276 12.63 5.20 1.66
N ILE A 277 12.89 5.66 2.89
CA ILE A 277 13.80 6.78 3.15
C ILE A 277 15.21 6.50 2.62
N ALA A 278 15.75 5.30 2.90
CA ALA A 278 17.07 4.90 2.43
C ALA A 278 17.12 4.83 0.89
N PHE A 279 16.03 4.38 0.27
CA PHE A 279 15.88 4.38 -1.19
C PHE A 279 15.92 5.80 -1.76
N TRP A 280 15.14 6.72 -1.19
CA TRP A 280 15.12 8.13 -1.62
C TRP A 280 16.48 8.79 -1.45
N LEU A 281 17.15 8.58 -0.30
CA LEU A 281 18.51 9.08 -0.07
C LEU A 281 19.47 8.60 -1.17
N GLY A 282 19.49 7.30 -1.50
CA GLY A 282 20.32 6.76 -2.57
C GLY A 282 19.96 7.29 -3.97
N LEU A 283 18.68 7.57 -4.23
CA LEU A 283 18.22 8.08 -5.52
C LEU A 283 18.53 9.58 -5.71
N ILE A 284 18.46 10.40 -4.66
CA ILE A 284 18.59 11.86 -4.77
C ILE A 284 19.94 12.41 -4.28
N TRP A 285 20.70 11.66 -3.48
CA TRP A 285 21.93 12.15 -2.85
C TRP A 285 23.11 11.21 -3.10
N ARG A 286 24.04 11.63 -3.96
CA ARG A 286 25.19 10.82 -4.40
C ARG A 286 26.13 10.40 -3.27
N LYS A 287 26.12 11.14 -2.16
CA LYS A 287 26.98 10.85 -1.01
C LYS A 287 26.42 9.74 -0.12
N THR A 288 25.20 9.26 -0.35
CA THR A 288 24.65 8.14 0.42
C THR A 288 25.53 6.91 0.28
N THR A 289 25.95 6.36 1.41
CA THR A 289 26.76 5.13 1.46
C THR A 289 25.90 3.93 1.84
N PRO A 290 26.32 2.69 1.53
CA PRO A 290 25.61 1.49 1.98
C PRO A 290 25.43 1.41 3.49
N LEU A 291 26.44 1.85 4.26
CA LEU A 291 26.36 1.93 5.72
C LEU A 291 25.35 2.99 6.16
N GLY A 292 25.31 4.14 5.49
CA GLY A 292 24.30 5.17 5.74
C GLY A 292 22.87 4.69 5.45
N ALA A 293 22.66 3.93 4.38
CA ALA A 293 21.37 3.35 4.04
C ALA A 293 20.88 2.34 5.10
N TRP A 294 21.76 1.45 5.57
CA TRP A 294 21.45 0.54 6.67
C TRP A 294 21.19 1.28 7.99
N ALA A 295 22.04 2.25 8.33
CA ALA A 295 21.87 3.03 9.55
C ALA A 295 20.57 3.84 9.54
N SER A 296 20.21 4.43 8.40
CA SER A 296 18.91 5.10 8.19
C SER A 296 17.75 4.15 8.46
N THR A 297 17.79 2.95 7.86
CA THR A 297 16.69 1.96 8.00
C THR A 297 16.58 1.48 9.43
N LEU A 298 17.69 1.09 10.06
CA LEU A 298 17.71 0.60 11.44
C LEU A 298 17.32 1.69 12.45
N ALA A 299 17.73 2.94 12.22
CA ALA A 299 17.31 4.07 13.04
C ALA A 299 15.80 4.33 12.92
N ALA A 300 15.21 4.19 11.73
CA ALA A 300 13.77 4.28 11.54
C ALA A 300 13.02 3.23 12.37
N PHE A 301 13.44 1.96 12.27
CA PHE A 301 12.86 0.86 13.05
C PHE A 301 13.03 1.05 14.56
N ALA A 302 14.22 1.47 15.00
CA ALA A 302 14.49 1.71 16.42
C ALA A 302 13.68 2.88 16.98
N ALA A 303 13.57 3.99 16.22
CA ALA A 303 12.78 5.15 16.59
C ALA A 303 11.29 4.82 16.65
N TRP A 304 10.77 4.08 15.67
CA TRP A 304 9.39 3.60 15.71
C TRP A 304 9.12 2.68 16.90
N TRP A 305 9.99 1.68 17.11
CA TRP A 305 9.87 0.75 18.22
C TRP A 305 9.90 1.45 19.58
N LEU A 306 10.77 2.46 19.72
CA LEU A 306 10.85 3.29 20.92
C LEU A 306 9.58 4.13 21.09
N ALA A 307 9.10 4.76 20.02
CA ALA A 307 7.91 5.61 20.02
C ALA A 307 6.62 4.85 20.37
N GLU A 308 6.53 3.57 20.01
CA GLU A 308 5.40 2.71 20.41
C GLU A 308 5.51 2.19 21.85
N ARG A 309 6.59 2.49 22.58
CA ARG A 309 6.68 2.11 23.99
C ARG A 309 5.89 3.07 24.87
N ARG A 310 5.03 2.50 25.71
CA ARG A 310 4.24 3.25 26.70
C ARG A 310 5.09 4.20 27.55
N PHE A 311 6.25 3.76 28.04
CA PHE A 311 7.12 4.63 28.86
C PHE A 311 7.58 5.88 28.10
N PHE A 312 7.75 5.78 26.77
CA PHE A 312 8.17 6.90 25.93
C PHE A 312 7.01 7.87 25.73
N ALA A 313 5.80 7.36 25.50
CA ALA A 313 4.59 8.19 25.47
C ALA A 313 4.34 8.89 26.82
N GLU A 314 4.50 8.18 27.94
CA GLU A 314 4.40 8.77 29.29
C GLU A 314 5.44 9.88 29.50
N TRP A 315 6.68 9.65 29.08
CA TRP A 315 7.73 10.68 29.13
C TRP A 315 7.37 11.90 28.26
N LEU A 316 6.91 11.69 27.02
CA LEU A 316 6.45 12.77 26.15
C LEU A 316 5.33 13.60 26.81
N ASN A 317 4.42 12.94 27.52
CA ASN A 317 3.30 13.59 28.21
C ASN A 317 3.72 14.44 29.41
N THR A 318 4.94 14.23 29.95
CA THR A 318 5.49 15.09 31.02
C THR A 318 6.06 16.41 30.51
N LEU A 319 6.21 16.56 29.18
CA LEU A 319 6.78 17.77 28.59
C LEU A 319 5.78 18.94 28.66
N PRO A 320 6.23 20.17 28.94
CA PRO A 320 5.35 21.32 29.15
C PRO A 320 4.55 21.75 27.90
N PHE A 321 4.95 21.28 26.72
CA PHE A 321 4.29 21.56 25.44
C PHE A 321 3.54 20.33 24.87
N ALA A 322 3.44 19.23 25.63
CA ALA A 322 2.86 17.98 25.16
C ALA A 322 1.41 18.13 24.72
N ASP A 323 0.60 18.77 25.56
CA ASP A 323 -0.82 19.05 25.29
C ASP A 323 -0.96 20.06 24.15
N ALA A 324 -0.14 21.13 24.15
CA ALA A 324 -0.19 22.19 23.13
C ALA A 324 0.11 21.68 21.71
N LEU A 325 0.98 20.67 21.58
CA LEU A 325 1.33 20.06 20.29
C LEU A 325 0.60 18.74 20.02
N HIS A 326 -0.24 18.28 20.95
CA HIS A 326 -0.93 16.98 20.85
C HIS A 326 0.08 15.84 20.58
N LEU A 327 1.14 15.75 21.39
CA LEU A 327 2.22 14.76 21.18
C LEU A 327 1.76 13.32 21.45
N THR A 328 0.78 13.15 22.33
CA THR A 328 0.26 11.87 22.79
C THR A 328 -1.24 11.80 22.55
N THR A 329 -1.77 10.58 22.46
CA THR A 329 -3.20 10.30 22.35
C THR A 329 -3.54 9.05 23.15
N GLY A 330 -4.83 8.84 23.41
CA GLY A 330 -5.34 7.71 24.17
C GLY A 330 -5.66 8.05 25.63
N SER A 331 -6.07 7.03 26.38
CA SER A 331 -6.42 7.16 27.80
C SER A 331 -5.18 6.97 28.68
N ALA A 332 -5.27 7.35 29.96
CA ALA A 332 -4.20 7.10 30.94
C ALA A 332 -3.77 5.61 31.04
N ALA A 333 -4.67 4.68 30.68
CA ALA A 333 -4.37 3.24 30.66
C ALA A 333 -3.68 2.77 29.37
N LYS A 334 -3.85 3.50 28.26
CA LYS A 334 -3.33 3.16 26.93
C LYS A 334 -2.85 4.43 26.21
N LEU A 335 -1.86 5.07 26.83
CA LEU A 335 -1.25 6.29 26.30
C LEU A 335 -0.24 5.90 25.20
N GLU A 336 -0.39 6.51 24.04
CA GLU A 336 0.42 6.24 22.85
C GLU A 336 0.87 7.57 22.24
N MET A 337 1.97 7.56 21.48
CA MET A 337 2.38 8.73 20.72
C MET A 337 1.38 8.99 19.60
N TYR A 338 0.98 10.24 19.41
CA TYR A 338 0.08 10.60 18.31
C TYR A 338 0.76 10.27 16.98
N GLU A 339 0.10 9.46 16.14
CA GLU A 339 0.70 8.86 14.94
C GLU A 339 1.44 9.87 14.05
N PRO A 340 0.93 11.07 13.75
CA PRO A 340 1.63 12.01 12.87
C PRO A 340 3.00 12.42 13.43
N TRP A 341 3.11 12.54 14.76
CA TRP A 341 4.39 12.79 15.42
C TRP A 341 5.29 11.55 15.39
N LEU A 342 4.73 10.35 15.54
CA LEU A 342 5.48 9.11 15.37
C LEU A 342 6.10 9.01 13.96
N ILE A 343 5.34 9.43 12.93
CA ILE A 343 5.80 9.51 11.54
C ILE A 343 7.00 10.45 11.40
N VAL A 344 6.85 11.68 11.90
CA VAL A 344 7.93 12.67 11.90
C VAL A 344 9.15 12.13 12.64
N PHE A 345 8.95 11.51 13.80
CA PHE A 345 10.04 11.04 14.65
C PHE A 345 10.92 9.99 13.97
N TYR A 346 10.32 8.91 13.45
CA TYR A 346 11.13 7.90 12.77
C TYR A 346 11.72 8.41 11.45
N MET A 347 11.04 9.31 10.73
CA MET A 347 11.55 9.88 9.48
C MET A 347 12.77 10.76 9.72
N VAL A 348 12.69 11.65 10.71
CA VAL A 348 13.80 12.53 11.08
C VAL A 348 14.97 11.71 11.59
N ALA A 349 14.73 10.70 12.45
CA ALA A 349 15.78 9.80 12.92
C ALA A 349 16.48 9.07 11.77
N ALA A 350 15.71 8.56 10.80
CA ALA A 350 16.23 7.87 9.64
C ALA A 350 17.09 8.79 8.75
N ILE A 351 16.56 9.96 8.38
CA ILE A 351 17.26 10.93 7.53
C ILE A 351 18.53 11.43 8.23
N ALA A 352 18.43 11.85 9.49
CA ALA A 352 19.57 12.36 10.26
C ALA A 352 20.67 11.31 10.37
N THR A 353 20.32 10.08 10.78
CA THR A 353 21.30 8.99 10.92
C THR A 353 21.88 8.60 9.56
N GLY A 354 21.05 8.50 8.53
CA GLY A 354 21.48 8.19 7.17
C GLY A 354 22.47 9.21 6.60
N VAL A 355 22.19 10.50 6.81
CA VAL A 355 23.08 11.60 6.42
C VAL A 355 24.38 11.56 7.22
N LEU A 356 24.31 11.53 8.55
CA LEU A 356 25.48 11.54 9.42
C LEU A 356 26.40 10.35 9.10
N VAL A 357 25.88 9.12 9.10
CA VAL A 357 26.69 7.93 8.81
C VAL A 357 27.27 7.99 7.40
N SER A 358 26.53 8.49 6.40
CA SER A 358 27.07 8.65 5.04
C SER A 358 28.22 9.66 4.98
N LEU A 359 28.19 10.74 5.76
CA LEU A 359 29.26 11.73 5.82
C LEU A 359 30.54 11.20 6.48
N PHE A 360 30.41 10.25 7.43
CA PHE A 360 31.54 9.69 8.18
C PHE A 360 32.02 8.33 7.65
N THR A 361 31.42 7.80 6.59
CA THR A 361 31.79 6.49 6.02
C THR A 361 32.41 6.63 4.63
N ARG A 362 33.11 5.57 4.20
CA ARG A 362 33.79 5.56 2.90
C ARG A 362 32.79 5.74 1.77
N THR A 363 33.05 6.72 0.91
CA THR A 363 32.25 7.00 -0.28
C THR A 363 32.31 5.83 -1.26
N VAL A 364 31.20 5.61 -1.97
CA VAL A 364 31.15 4.60 -3.04
C VAL A 364 32.05 5.04 -4.19
N PRO A 365 32.80 4.12 -4.85
CA PRO A 365 33.63 4.45 -6.00
C PRO A 365 32.85 5.20 -7.09
N GLU A 366 33.44 6.28 -7.64
CA GLU A 366 32.76 7.17 -8.59
C GLU A 366 32.24 6.43 -9.82
N GLU A 367 33.00 5.47 -10.34
CA GLU A 367 32.59 4.66 -11.50
C GLU A 367 31.26 3.93 -11.25
N ARG A 368 31.12 3.32 -10.07
CA ARG A 368 29.89 2.60 -9.67
C ARG A 368 28.72 3.57 -9.49
N LEU A 369 28.97 4.74 -8.89
CA LEU A 369 27.95 5.78 -8.74
C LEU A 369 27.51 6.32 -10.10
N ASN A 370 28.46 6.67 -10.96
CA ASN A 370 28.19 7.16 -12.32
C ASN A 370 27.35 6.16 -13.09
N ARG A 371 27.72 4.87 -13.07
CA ARG A 371 26.93 3.82 -13.70
C ARG A 371 25.49 3.78 -13.18
N TYR A 372 25.31 3.81 -11.85
CA TYR A 372 23.98 3.81 -11.25
C TYR A 372 23.13 5.01 -11.71
N TYR A 373 23.66 6.23 -11.62
CA TYR A 373 22.93 7.43 -12.02
C TYR A 373 22.72 7.55 -13.54
N GLN A 374 23.62 6.97 -14.35
CA GLN A 374 23.43 6.91 -15.79
C GLN A 374 22.28 5.97 -16.15
N LEU A 375 22.19 4.79 -15.51
CA LEU A 375 21.09 3.85 -15.72
C LEU A 375 19.73 4.48 -15.37
N THR A 376 19.63 5.19 -14.24
CA THR A 376 18.37 5.81 -13.82
C THR A 376 17.93 6.97 -14.72
N ARG A 377 18.84 7.56 -15.49
CA ARG A 377 18.54 8.67 -16.42
C ARG A 377 18.20 8.19 -17.81
N THR A 378 18.75 7.06 -18.21
CA THR A 378 18.67 6.54 -19.58
C THR A 378 17.27 5.99 -19.83
N PRO A 379 16.53 6.52 -20.82
CA PRO A 379 15.20 6.02 -21.16
C PRO A 379 15.31 4.64 -21.82
N ILE A 380 14.32 3.79 -21.57
CA ILE A 380 14.20 2.48 -22.21
C ILE A 380 13.64 2.67 -23.62
N VAL A 381 14.30 2.07 -24.62
CA VAL A 381 13.84 2.12 -26.02
C VAL A 381 13.19 0.80 -26.46
N PRO A 382 12.19 0.83 -27.37
CA PRO A 382 11.59 -0.41 -27.87
C PRO A 382 12.62 -1.32 -28.55
N GLY A 383 12.64 -2.60 -28.18
CA GLY A 383 13.55 -3.60 -28.77
C GLY A 383 14.96 -3.60 -28.19
N GLU A 384 15.20 -2.90 -27.08
CA GLU A 384 16.47 -2.93 -26.36
C GLU A 384 16.74 -4.30 -25.74
N GLU A 385 17.87 -4.92 -26.09
CA GLU A 385 18.32 -6.19 -25.51
C GLU A 385 19.31 -5.93 -24.35
N ILE A 386 18.93 -6.36 -23.16
CA ILE A 386 19.77 -6.26 -21.96
C ILE A 386 20.57 -7.55 -21.82
N GLU A 387 21.81 -7.55 -22.27
CA GLU A 387 22.71 -8.70 -22.15
C GLU A 387 23.12 -8.96 -20.69
N ILE A 388 23.39 -7.88 -19.93
CA ILE A 388 23.89 -7.95 -18.56
C ILE A 388 23.04 -7.03 -17.65
N PRO A 389 22.50 -7.55 -16.53
CA PRO A 389 21.76 -6.73 -15.57
C PRO A 389 22.56 -5.53 -15.07
N CYS A 390 21.89 -4.39 -14.90
CA CYS A 390 22.49 -3.15 -14.39
C CYS A 390 23.66 -2.63 -15.24
N GLN A 391 23.61 -2.83 -16.55
CA GLN A 391 24.51 -2.22 -17.53
C GLN A 391 23.72 -1.52 -18.63
N LEU A 392 24.31 -0.48 -19.22
CA LEU A 392 23.73 0.21 -20.36
C LEU A 392 23.87 -0.70 -21.59
N PRO A 393 22.80 -0.87 -22.39
CA PRO A 393 22.88 -1.64 -23.62
C PRO A 393 23.84 -1.02 -24.63
N ALA A 394 24.40 -1.87 -25.49
CA ALA A 394 25.44 -1.48 -26.43
C ALA A 394 24.94 -0.35 -27.35
N GLY A 395 25.72 0.73 -27.44
CA GLY A 395 25.39 1.89 -28.28
C GLY A 395 24.45 2.93 -27.66
N VAL A 396 23.90 2.67 -26.46
CA VAL A 396 23.05 3.64 -25.76
C VAL A 396 23.91 4.64 -24.98
N GLN A 397 23.82 5.92 -25.35
CA GLN A 397 24.47 7.00 -24.61
C GLN A 397 23.60 7.43 -23.42
N PRO A 398 24.20 7.72 -22.25
CA PRO A 398 23.44 8.20 -21.10
C PRO A 398 22.67 9.47 -21.43
N ALA A 399 21.39 9.51 -21.08
CA ALA A 399 20.58 10.70 -21.32
C ALA A 399 21.08 11.89 -20.49
N ASN A 400 21.39 13.00 -21.17
CA ASN A 400 21.76 14.25 -20.51
C ASN A 400 20.50 14.97 -19.99
N ARG A 401 20.02 14.56 -18.81
CA ARG A 401 18.90 15.24 -18.13
C ARG A 401 19.39 16.54 -17.50
N LYS A 402 18.69 17.65 -17.74
CA LYS A 402 18.93 18.90 -17.00
C LYS A 402 18.65 18.67 -15.52
N MET A 403 19.52 19.18 -14.65
CA MET A 403 19.38 19.06 -13.19
C MET A 403 18.82 20.36 -12.61
N LEU A 404 17.95 20.25 -11.62
CA LEU A 404 17.44 21.37 -10.83
C LEU A 404 18.44 21.76 -9.74
N ILE A 405 19.01 20.76 -9.06
CA ILE A 405 19.98 20.93 -7.97
C ILE A 405 21.10 19.91 -8.15
N THR A 406 22.34 20.40 -8.10
CA THR A 406 23.58 19.59 -8.09
C THR A 406 24.49 19.88 -6.88
N SER A 407 24.09 20.81 -6.02
CA SER A 407 24.89 21.23 -4.87
C SER A 407 24.90 20.18 -3.76
N LEU A 408 25.99 20.13 -2.99
CA LEU A 408 26.17 19.22 -1.83
C LEU A 408 26.03 17.72 -2.15
N GLY A 409 26.14 17.34 -3.44
CA GLY A 409 25.97 15.97 -3.91
C GLY A 409 24.51 15.57 -4.14
N LEU A 410 23.56 16.49 -4.03
CA LEU A 410 22.18 16.24 -4.46
C LEU A 410 22.13 16.15 -5.98
N GLU A 411 21.31 15.26 -6.53
CA GLU A 411 21.04 15.14 -7.96
C GLU A 411 19.54 15.03 -8.19
N ILE A 412 18.89 16.19 -8.25
CA ILE A 412 17.46 16.27 -8.51
C ILE A 412 17.27 16.68 -9.98
N PRO A 413 16.71 15.81 -10.84
CA PRO A 413 16.49 16.15 -12.24
C PRO A 413 15.38 17.19 -12.37
N MET A 414 15.53 18.09 -13.34
CA MET A 414 14.48 19.03 -13.71
C MET A 414 13.30 18.23 -14.30
N PRO A 415 12.06 18.47 -13.85
CA PRO A 415 10.91 17.76 -14.37
C PRO A 415 10.72 18.06 -15.86
N SER A 416 10.47 17.03 -16.66
CA SER A 416 10.20 17.21 -18.08
C SER A 416 8.83 17.87 -18.29
N LYS A 417 8.62 18.53 -19.44
CA LYS A 417 7.32 19.13 -19.79
C LYS A 417 6.18 18.11 -19.67
N LEU A 418 6.41 16.88 -20.13
CA LEU A 418 5.45 15.79 -20.02
C LEU A 418 5.15 15.41 -18.56
N ALA A 419 6.17 15.39 -17.70
CA ALA A 419 5.98 15.12 -16.27
C ALA A 419 5.16 16.22 -15.59
N ILE A 420 5.43 17.50 -15.89
CA ILE A 420 4.67 18.63 -15.37
C ILE A 420 3.21 18.56 -15.83
N GLN A 421 2.98 18.38 -17.13
CA GLN A 421 1.62 18.25 -17.69
C GLN A 421 0.86 17.08 -17.07
N GLY A 422 1.48 15.90 -16.99
CA GLY A 422 0.87 14.71 -16.39
C GLY A 422 0.56 14.91 -14.89
N PHE A 423 1.47 15.53 -14.14
CA PHE A 423 1.25 15.86 -12.74
C PHE A 423 0.09 16.85 -12.58
N SER A 424 0.08 17.96 -13.33
CA SER A 424 -0.99 18.95 -13.30
C SER A 424 -2.35 18.35 -13.67
N ALA A 425 -2.43 17.55 -14.74
CA ALA A 425 -3.65 16.87 -15.14
C ALA A 425 -4.15 15.90 -14.04
N GLY A 426 -3.24 15.13 -13.45
CA GLY A 426 -3.54 14.25 -12.33
C GLY A 426 -4.05 14.99 -11.09
N SER A 427 -3.40 16.10 -10.73
CA SER A 427 -3.80 16.95 -9.61
C SER A 427 -5.18 17.57 -9.84
N ILE A 428 -5.46 18.08 -11.04
CA ILE A 428 -6.80 18.59 -11.40
C ILE A 428 -7.83 17.49 -11.25
N GLY A 429 -7.56 16.28 -11.76
CA GLY A 429 -8.45 15.13 -11.59
C GLY A 429 -8.72 14.81 -10.12
N VAL A 430 -7.71 14.85 -9.26
CA VAL A 430 -7.88 14.62 -7.81
C VAL A 430 -8.70 15.74 -7.16
N VAL A 431 -8.47 17.01 -7.52
CA VAL A 431 -9.26 18.14 -7.02
C VAL A 431 -10.73 18.00 -7.43
N LEU A 432 -10.99 17.63 -8.68
CA LEU A 432 -12.35 17.38 -9.18
C LEU A 432 -13.03 16.23 -8.42
N LEU A 433 -12.29 15.15 -8.13
CA LEU A 433 -12.82 14.06 -7.30
C LEU A 433 -13.19 14.56 -5.91
N ILE A 434 -12.29 15.26 -5.21
CA ILE A 434 -12.55 15.81 -3.88
C ILE A 434 -13.75 16.76 -3.91
N ALA A 435 -13.82 17.66 -4.89
CA ALA A 435 -14.94 18.57 -5.06
C ALA A 435 -16.26 17.82 -5.29
N GLY A 436 -16.24 16.77 -6.11
CA GLY A 436 -17.40 15.90 -6.33
C GLY A 436 -17.88 15.21 -5.07
N PHE A 437 -16.96 14.75 -4.21
CA PHE A 437 -17.32 14.18 -2.90
C PHE A 437 -17.88 15.22 -1.93
N ILE A 438 -17.27 16.40 -1.86
CA ILE A 438 -17.78 17.49 -1.03
C ILE A 438 -19.20 17.83 -1.45
N TRP A 439 -19.45 17.88 -2.77
CA TRP A 439 -20.78 18.12 -3.34
C TRP A 439 -21.78 17.00 -3.02
N ILE A 440 -21.34 15.73 -2.96
CA ILE A 440 -22.20 14.60 -2.54
C ILE A 440 -22.50 14.65 -1.04
N ALA A 441 -21.57 15.13 -0.22
CA ALA A 441 -21.70 15.18 1.24
C ALA A 441 -22.46 16.42 1.75
N SER A 442 -22.38 17.55 1.03
CA SER A 442 -23.16 18.77 1.27
C SER A 442 -24.63 18.55 0.95
#